data_AF-A0A3F2V2V6-F1
#
_entry.id   AF-A0A3F2V2V6-F1
#
_cell.length_a   1.000
_cell.length_b   1.000
_cell.length_c   1.000
_cell.angle_alpha   90.00
_cell.angle_beta   90.00
_cell.angle_gamma   90.00
#
_symmetry.space_group_name_H-M   'P 1'
#
loop_
_entity.id
_entity.type
_entity.pdbx_description
1 polymer ?
#
loop_
_entity_poly.entity_id
_entity_poly.type
_entity_poly.pdbx_seq_one_letter_code
_entity_poly.pdbx_strand_id
1 'polypeptide(L)'
;MSRLLLAVFFLVLIGCGKSVDITEYRYLGDQPFEREAWGDGLPGDRSKMVYSFLHENEPITKLTKRQIISELGKPTTYYVQEYFPAYLIEHEGKKYVLAFSLEGNESTSQVKNVYVEEYQRN
;
A
#
# COMPACT_ATOMS: atom_id res chain seq x y z
N MET A 1 -30.76 13.54 -46.59
CA MET A 1 -31.34 12.71 -45.51
C MET A 1 -30.40 11.53 -45.34
N SER A 2 -29.88 11.10 -44.20
CA SER A 2 -30.05 11.45 -42.80
C SER A 2 -28.68 11.25 -42.12
N ARG A 3 -28.35 12.11 -41.16
CA ARG A 3 -27.26 11.91 -40.18
C ARG A 3 -27.71 10.87 -39.14
N LEU A 4 -26.81 10.49 -38.23
CA LEU A 4 -26.97 9.65 -37.02
C LEU A 4 -26.66 8.16 -37.25
N LEU A 5 -25.90 7.44 -36.40
CA LEU A 5 -25.29 7.76 -35.12
C LEU A 5 -24.17 6.74 -34.83
N LEU A 6 -22.99 7.27 -34.50
CA LEU A 6 -21.86 6.57 -33.93
C LEU A 6 -22.20 6.19 -32.48
N ALA A 7 -22.62 4.96 -32.21
CA ALA A 7 -22.87 4.49 -30.85
C ALA A 7 -21.62 3.79 -30.29
N VAL A 8 -20.61 4.59 -29.91
CA VAL A 8 -19.52 4.11 -29.06
C VAL A 8 -20.05 4.07 -27.63
N PHE A 9 -20.46 2.88 -27.20
CA PHE A 9 -20.91 2.62 -25.84
C PHE A 9 -19.66 2.55 -24.92
N PHE A 10 -19.16 3.72 -24.50
CA PHE A 10 -18.14 3.82 -23.46
C PHE A 10 -18.79 3.44 -22.12
N LEU A 11 -18.65 2.16 -21.78
CA LEU A 11 -18.91 1.60 -20.45
C LEU A 11 -17.90 2.19 -19.46
N VAL A 12 -18.18 3.37 -18.92
CA VAL A 12 -17.45 3.90 -17.77
C VAL A 12 -18.02 3.23 -16.51
N LEU A 13 -17.50 2.05 -16.20
CA LEU A 13 -17.68 1.43 -14.90
C LEU A 13 -16.85 2.22 -13.88
N ILE A 14 -17.41 3.32 -13.34
CA ILE A 14 -16.87 3.95 -12.14
C ILE A 14 -17.24 3.03 -10.97
N GLY A 15 -16.39 2.02 -10.75
CA GLY A 15 -16.41 1.24 -9.52
C GLY A 15 -16.13 2.19 -8.36
N CYS A 16 -17.17 2.54 -7.61
CA CYS A 16 -17.08 3.32 -6.38
C CYS A 16 -16.49 2.42 -5.27
N GLY A 17 -15.20 2.13 -5.37
CA GLY A 17 -14.46 1.47 -4.30
C GLY A 17 -14.21 2.48 -3.18
N LYS A 18 -14.29 2.04 -1.91
CA LYS A 18 -13.84 2.86 -0.78
C LYS A 18 -12.36 3.20 -1.00
N SER A 19 -12.02 4.48 -1.01
CA SER A 19 -10.63 4.93 -1.08
C SER A 19 -10.00 4.86 0.31
N VAL A 20 -8.82 4.25 0.40
CA VAL A 20 -7.93 4.41 1.56
C VAL A 20 -7.33 5.80 1.46
N ASP A 21 -7.51 6.62 2.50
CA ASP A 21 -6.93 7.95 2.55
C ASP A 21 -5.45 7.86 2.96
N ILE A 22 -4.56 7.91 1.98
CA ILE A 22 -3.11 7.82 2.24
C ILE A 22 -2.53 9.13 2.80
N THR A 23 -3.29 10.23 2.80
CA THR A 23 -2.78 11.54 3.23
C THR A 23 -2.46 11.59 4.72
N GLU A 24 -3.09 10.74 5.52
CA GLU A 24 -2.80 10.56 6.95
C GLU A 24 -1.36 10.09 7.20
N TYR A 25 -0.71 9.46 6.22
CA TYR A 25 0.65 8.94 6.32
C TYR A 25 1.73 9.91 5.84
N ARG A 26 1.38 11.17 5.53
CA ARG A 26 2.35 12.18 5.03
C ARG A 26 3.51 12.45 5.99
N TYR A 27 3.33 12.21 7.29
CA TYR A 27 4.39 12.35 8.28
C TYR A 27 5.48 11.26 8.14
N LEU A 28 5.20 10.16 7.43
CA LEU A 28 6.13 9.06 7.18
C LEU A 28 6.96 9.33 5.90
N GLY A 29 7.69 10.44 5.97
CA GLY A 29 8.74 10.83 5.03
C GLY A 29 8.27 11.38 3.69
N ASP A 30 9.22 11.97 2.98
CA ASP A 30 9.07 12.59 1.66
C ASP A 30 10.14 12.11 0.67
N GLN A 31 10.94 11.11 1.05
CA GLN A 31 11.98 10.58 0.17
C GLN A 31 11.34 9.73 -0.93
N PRO A 32 11.83 9.80 -2.18
CA PRO A 32 11.38 8.93 -3.26
C PRO A 32 11.47 7.46 -2.87
N PHE A 33 10.51 6.65 -3.33
CA PHE A 33 10.57 5.21 -3.07
C PHE A 33 11.62 4.56 -3.98
N GLU A 34 12.60 3.91 -3.36
CA GLU A 34 13.64 3.15 -4.06
C GLU A 34 13.69 1.72 -3.51
N ARG A 35 13.44 0.74 -4.37
CA ARG A 35 13.31 -0.68 -3.98
C ARG A 35 14.54 -1.21 -3.24
N GLU A 36 15.73 -0.90 -3.74
CA GLU A 36 17.00 -1.34 -3.15
C GLU A 36 17.23 -0.68 -1.79
N ALA A 37 17.01 0.64 -1.70
CA ALA A 37 17.12 1.38 -0.44
C ALA A 37 16.12 0.89 0.62
N TRP A 38 14.91 0.53 0.20
CA TRP A 38 13.92 -0.08 1.09
C TRP A 38 14.35 -1.46 1.60
N GLY A 39 14.83 -2.31 0.69
CA GLY A 39 15.25 -3.68 1.00
C GLY A 39 16.38 -3.72 2.01
N ASP A 40 17.42 -2.92 1.77
CA ASP A 40 18.64 -2.88 2.60
C ASP A 40 18.51 -1.95 3.82
N GLY A 41 17.52 -1.06 3.81
CA GLY A 41 17.31 -0.04 4.84
C GLY A 41 16.89 -0.60 6.20
N LEU A 42 17.31 0.10 7.26
CA LEU A 42 16.80 -0.12 8.61
C LEU A 42 15.36 0.43 8.74
N PRO A 43 14.61 0.10 9.81
CA PRO A 43 13.25 0.62 9.99
C PRO A 43 13.12 2.15 9.85
N GLY A 44 14.12 2.89 10.33
CA GLY A 44 14.15 4.36 10.21
C GLY A 44 14.46 4.88 8.81
N ASP A 45 15.06 4.08 7.93
CA ASP A 45 15.27 4.46 6.53
C ASP A 45 14.02 4.14 5.71
N ARG A 46 13.41 2.98 5.96
CA ARG A 46 12.13 2.59 5.35
C ARG A 46 11.04 3.62 5.60
N SER A 47 10.92 4.13 6.83
CA SER A 47 9.89 5.12 7.19
C SER A 47 9.96 6.39 6.36
N LYS A 48 11.13 6.77 5.83
CA LYS A 48 11.31 7.99 5.04
C LYS A 48 10.68 7.88 3.64
N MET A 49 10.38 6.67 3.17
CA MET A 49 9.88 6.37 1.83
C MET A 49 8.41 5.92 1.82
N VAL A 50 7.79 5.73 3.00
CA VAL A 50 6.45 5.14 3.11
C VAL A 50 5.41 5.96 2.38
N TYR A 51 5.36 7.26 2.61
CA TYR A 51 4.35 8.11 1.97
C TYR A 51 4.50 8.11 0.44
N SER A 52 5.72 8.24 -0.07
CA SER A 52 6.00 8.20 -1.51
C SER A 52 5.55 6.87 -2.14
N PHE A 53 5.86 5.74 -1.51
CA PHE A 53 5.39 4.43 -1.98
C PHE A 53 3.85 4.35 -2.03
N LEU A 54 3.17 4.82 -0.97
CA LEU A 54 1.71 4.79 -0.92
C LEU A 54 1.07 5.69 -1.99
N HIS A 55 1.66 6.87 -2.20
CA HIS A 55 1.18 7.87 -3.15
C HIS A 55 1.39 7.43 -4.61
N GLU A 56 2.57 6.89 -4.94
CA GLU A 56 2.90 6.40 -6.29
C GLU A 56 2.03 5.22 -6.72
N ASN A 57 1.45 4.49 -5.77
CA ASN A 57 0.60 3.32 -6.01
C ASN A 57 -0.90 3.62 -5.86
N GLU A 58 -1.33 4.90 -5.87
CA GLU A 58 -2.75 5.25 -5.81
C GLU A 58 -3.54 4.77 -7.06
N PRO A 59 -4.74 4.18 -6.88
CA PRO A 59 -5.33 3.80 -5.60
C PRO A 59 -4.66 2.53 -5.06
N ILE A 60 -4.17 2.61 -3.81
CA ILE A 60 -3.43 1.52 -3.16
C ILE A 60 -4.24 0.21 -3.12
N THR A 61 -5.58 0.32 -3.13
CA THR A 61 -6.53 -0.80 -3.16
C THR A 61 -6.44 -1.68 -4.40
N LYS A 62 -5.73 -1.25 -5.46
CA LYS A 62 -5.47 -2.10 -6.63
C LYS A 62 -4.26 -3.01 -6.47
N LEU A 63 -3.38 -2.74 -5.51
CA LEU A 63 -2.20 -3.56 -5.29
C LEU A 63 -2.56 -4.94 -4.76
N THR A 64 -1.90 -5.95 -5.30
CA THR A 64 -1.98 -7.32 -4.81
C THR A 64 -0.89 -7.61 -3.78
N LYS A 65 -1.09 -8.67 -2.98
CA LYS A 65 -0.05 -9.22 -2.09
C LYS A 65 1.28 -9.45 -2.81
N ARG A 66 1.22 -10.00 -4.03
CA ARG A 66 2.41 -10.30 -4.85
C ARG A 66 3.16 -9.03 -5.24
N GLN A 67 2.44 -7.99 -5.66
CA GLN A 67 3.06 -6.70 -6.01
C GLN A 67 3.69 -6.05 -4.78
N ILE A 68 3.00 -6.06 -3.63
CA ILE A 68 3.56 -5.55 -2.37
C ILE A 68 4.87 -6.25 -2.02
N ILE A 69 4.92 -7.58 -2.09
CA ILE A 69 6.13 -8.36 -1.78
C ILE A 69 7.22 -8.16 -2.85
N SER A 70 6.83 -7.96 -4.11
CA SER A 70 7.76 -7.68 -5.20
C SER A 70 8.45 -6.32 -5.02
N GLU A 71 7.72 -5.32 -4.52
CA GLU A 71 8.25 -3.97 -4.32
C GLU A 71 8.94 -3.80 -2.96
N LEU A 72 8.35 -4.31 -1.89
CA LEU A 72 8.85 -4.08 -0.53
C LEU A 72 9.68 -5.24 0.02
N GLY A 73 9.87 -6.31 -0.77
CA GLY A 73 10.54 -7.52 -0.35
C GLY A 73 9.72 -8.37 0.63
N LYS A 74 10.40 -9.27 1.35
CA LYS A 74 9.74 -10.12 2.34
C LYS A 74 9.27 -9.27 3.54
N PRO A 75 8.07 -9.54 4.10
CA PRO A 75 7.63 -8.94 5.35
C PRO A 75 8.67 -9.08 6.46
N THR A 76 8.83 -8.06 7.29
CA THR A 76 9.84 -8.02 8.36
C THR A 76 9.24 -8.18 9.75
N THR A 77 7.91 -8.24 9.86
CA THR A 77 7.18 -8.50 11.11
C THR A 77 5.80 -9.10 10.81
N TYR A 78 4.97 -9.30 11.83
CA TYR A 78 3.59 -9.74 11.74
C TYR A 78 2.64 -8.65 12.23
N TYR A 79 1.43 -8.61 11.69
CA TYR A 79 0.35 -7.71 12.14
C TYR A 79 -0.92 -8.54 12.36
N VAL A 80 -1.30 -8.71 13.64
CA VAL A 80 -2.37 -9.62 14.09
C VAL A 80 -2.09 -11.08 13.64
N GLN A 81 -2.83 -12.07 14.13
CA GLN A 81 -2.60 -13.51 13.86
C GLN A 81 -2.76 -13.92 12.37
N GLU A 82 -2.89 -12.98 11.43
CA GLU A 82 -3.13 -13.28 10.00
C GLU A 82 -2.13 -12.64 9.02
N TYR A 83 -2.08 -13.27 7.85
CA TYR A 83 -1.08 -13.28 6.77
C TYR A 83 -0.89 -11.96 5.98
N PHE A 84 -1.07 -10.80 6.61
CA PHE A 84 -0.85 -9.51 5.96
C PHE A 84 0.65 -9.24 5.79
N PRO A 85 1.08 -8.75 4.61
CA PRO A 85 2.42 -8.18 4.47
C PRO A 85 2.58 -7.05 5.49
N ALA A 86 3.55 -7.19 6.38
CA ALA A 86 3.80 -6.27 7.47
C ALA A 86 5.31 -5.95 7.55
N TYR A 87 5.61 -4.66 7.70
CA TYR A 87 6.97 -4.15 7.69
C TYR A 87 7.22 -3.27 8.91
N LEU A 88 8.33 -3.54 9.59
CA LEU A 88 8.79 -2.69 10.68
C LEU A 88 9.40 -1.41 10.11
N ILE A 89 8.85 -0.28 10.53
CA ILE A 89 9.34 1.06 10.25
C ILE A 89 9.62 1.79 11.58
N GLU A 90 10.40 2.86 11.56
CA GLU A 90 10.69 3.67 12.76
C GLU A 90 10.58 5.16 12.45
N HIS A 91 9.83 5.89 13.26
CA HIS A 91 9.63 7.33 13.12
C HIS A 91 9.77 7.97 14.51
N GLU A 92 10.58 9.03 14.61
CA GLU A 92 10.85 9.75 15.87
C GLU A 92 11.27 8.83 17.04
N GLY A 93 12.10 7.83 16.74
CA GLY A 93 12.60 6.86 17.73
C GLY A 93 11.56 5.84 18.21
N LYS A 94 10.36 5.83 17.63
CA LYS A 94 9.31 4.84 17.89
C LYS A 94 9.17 3.89 16.72
N LYS A 95 8.97 2.61 17.03
CA LYS A 95 8.78 1.56 16.01
C LYS A 95 7.30 1.40 15.72
N TYR A 96 6.97 1.21 14.44
CA TYR A 96 5.63 0.98 13.96
C TYR A 96 5.59 -0.21 13.02
N VAL A 97 4.43 -0.82 12.90
CA VAL A 97 4.13 -1.82 11.88
C VAL A 97 3.33 -1.14 10.77
N LEU A 98 3.89 -1.08 9.58
CA LEU A 98 3.16 -0.82 8.34
C LEU A 98 2.57 -2.14 7.84
N ALA A 99 1.25 -2.27 7.85
CA ALA A 99 0.55 -3.47 7.42
C ALA A 99 -0.44 -3.21 6.29
N PHE A 100 -0.51 -4.16 5.35
CA PHE A 100 -1.44 -4.13 4.24
C PHE A 100 -2.49 -5.22 4.43
N SER A 101 -3.67 -4.86 4.93
CA SER A 101 -4.77 -5.81 5.00
C SER A 101 -5.31 -6.12 3.61
N LEU A 102 -5.69 -7.36 3.40
CA LEU A 102 -6.06 -7.87 2.09
C LEU A 102 -7.51 -8.35 2.06
N GLU A 103 -8.18 -8.15 0.94
CA GLU A 103 -9.50 -8.72 0.62
C GLU A 103 -9.41 -9.57 -0.65
N GLY A 104 -10.12 -10.70 -0.66
CA GLY A 104 -10.09 -11.68 -1.76
C GLY A 104 -9.43 -13.00 -1.37
N ASN A 105 -9.21 -13.87 -2.35
CA ASN A 105 -8.56 -15.17 -2.17
C ASN A 105 -7.03 -15.08 -2.38
N GLU A 106 -6.28 -16.14 -2.09
CA GLU A 106 -4.81 -16.15 -2.18
C GLU A 106 -4.23 -15.68 -3.52
N SER A 107 -4.95 -15.92 -4.63
CA SER A 107 -4.49 -15.59 -5.98
C SER A 107 -4.90 -14.20 -6.45
N THR A 108 -5.92 -13.61 -5.83
CA THR A 108 -6.50 -12.31 -6.25
C THR A 108 -6.53 -11.29 -5.12
N SER A 109 -5.90 -11.57 -3.98
CA SER A 109 -5.98 -10.72 -2.79
C SER A 109 -5.43 -9.33 -3.09
N GLN A 110 -6.27 -8.32 -2.93
CA GLN A 110 -5.94 -6.91 -3.12
C GLN A 110 -5.97 -6.17 -1.78
N VAL A 111 -5.29 -5.03 -1.70
CA VAL A 111 -5.31 -4.19 -0.50
C VAL A 111 -6.74 -3.72 -0.20
N LYS A 112 -7.16 -3.95 1.04
CA LYS A 112 -8.39 -3.42 1.61
C LYS A 112 -8.12 -2.13 2.37
N ASN A 113 -7.16 -2.16 3.29
CA ASN A 113 -6.71 -1.03 4.10
C ASN A 113 -5.20 -1.10 4.34
N VAL A 114 -4.61 0.07 4.62
CA VAL A 114 -3.27 0.22 5.17
C VAL A 114 -3.40 0.55 6.65
N TYR A 115 -2.53 -0.01 7.49
CA TYR A 115 -2.44 0.31 8.90
C TYR A 115 -1.02 0.71 9.25
N VAL A 116 -0.86 1.75 10.07
CA VAL A 116 0.40 2.07 10.74
C VAL A 116 0.13 2.16 12.24
N GLU A 117 0.61 1.18 12.98
CA GLU A 117 0.38 1.08 14.42
C GLU A 117 1.69 0.93 15.19
N GLU A 118 1.75 1.50 16.40
CA GLU A 118 2.94 1.41 17.24
C GLU A 118 3.25 -0.06 17.57
N TYR A 119 4.48 -0.48 17.31
CA TYR A 119 4.92 -1.85 17.56
C TYR A 119 5.18 -2.06 19.05
N GLN A 120 4.23 -2.74 19.72
CA GLN A 120 4.40 -3.19 21.10
C GLN A 120 5.07 -4.56 21.10
N ARG A 121 6.25 -4.66 21.73
CA ARG A 121 6.91 -5.95 21.95
C ARG A 121 6.27 -6.58 23.19
N ASN A 122 5.38 -7.56 22.96
CA ASN A 122 4.91 -8.45 24.03
C ASN A 122 6.07 -9.29 24.59
#